data_AF-A0AAU9KE39-F1
#
_entry.id   AF-A0AAU9KE39-F1
#
_cell.length_a   1.000
_cell.length_b   1.000
_cell.length_c   1.000
_cell.angle_alpha   90.00
_cell.angle_beta   90.00
_cell.angle_gamma   90.00
#
_symmetry.space_group_name_H-M   'P 1'
#
loop_
_entity.id
_entity.type
_entity.pdbx_description
1 polymer ?
#
loop_
_entity_poly.entity_id
_entity_poly.type
_entity_poly.pdbx_seq_one_letter_code
_entity_poly.pdbx_strand_id
1 'polypeptide(L)'
;MHAQAILYAVYMLILSIYVLYFIEEKTVLSILFAISMLLSVYEAYQLWASPMSYAKDLWNYIDTARTLSSILYFAISLNPQDWEINHDILVFLVIISWLRGISYFRIFQNTRYMVNLISEVIKDMTSFLILLFYSTLSFAFIFLVLDENDPKFLDYLKMSYRFDVGDFDTSGMSSIEWVCFILVTLINMIVMLNLLIAIIGNTFGKVQENYQIADTHELVGMIIEIETMLVKNRKISDPCYFQMCIDSNSNDNKDETDKTIPLKKHIKTLQAEIAKVNEEVNAVKASTANIEKQLEMLIEMKGKSDEQKPN
;
A
#
# COMPACT_ATOMS: atom_id res chain seq x y z
N MET A 1 -16.95 -4.73 16.27
CA MET A 1 -16.04 -3.76 15.64
C MET A 1 -16.47 -2.29 15.80
N HIS A 2 -17.66 -1.87 15.36
CA HIS A 2 -18.07 -0.44 15.49
C HIS A 2 -18.03 0.09 16.93
N ALA A 3 -18.50 -0.68 17.91
CA ALA A 3 -18.46 -0.27 19.32
C ALA A 3 -17.02 -0.06 19.84
N GLN A 4 -16.10 -0.96 19.49
CA GLN A 4 -14.68 -0.83 19.83
C GLN A 4 -14.04 0.40 19.18
N ALA A 5 -14.37 0.67 17.91
CA ALA A 5 -13.89 1.84 17.20
C ALA A 5 -14.39 3.16 17.80
N ILE A 6 -15.66 3.22 18.20
CA ILE A 6 -16.23 4.39 18.88
C ILE A 6 -15.54 4.59 20.23
N LEU A 7 -15.37 3.51 21.01
CA LEU A 7 -14.65 3.57 22.28
C LEU A 7 -13.20 4.05 22.09
N TYR A 8 -12.53 3.59 21.05
CA TYR A 8 -11.18 4.02 20.70
C TYR A 8 -11.12 5.49 20.27
N ALA A 9 -12.10 5.95 19.48
CA ALA A 9 -12.20 7.35 19.09
C ALA A 9 -12.41 8.27 20.31
N VAL A 10 -13.24 7.83 21.27
CA VAL A 10 -13.42 8.54 22.55
C VAL A 10 -12.12 8.56 23.35
N TYR A 11 -11.40 7.43 23.44
CA TYR A 11 -10.07 7.37 24.06
C TYR A 11 -9.09 8.38 23.43
N MET A 12 -9.01 8.44 22.10
CA MET A 12 -8.13 9.36 21.37
C MET A 12 -8.47 10.83 21.60
N LEU A 13 -9.77 11.15 21.67
CA LEU A 13 -10.25 12.49 21.97
C LEU A 13 -9.86 12.91 23.39
N ILE A 14 -10.07 12.04 24.38
CA ILE A 14 -9.69 12.29 25.77
C ILE A 14 -8.17 12.42 25.90
N LEU A 15 -7.40 11.55 25.24
CA LEU A 15 -5.94 11.63 25.22
C LEU A 15 -5.46 12.97 24.66
N SER A 16 -6.08 13.45 23.57
CA SER A 16 -5.73 14.73 22.96
C SER A 16 -6.09 15.92 23.86
N ILE A 17 -7.26 15.89 24.52
CA ILE A 17 -7.65 16.90 25.51
C ILE A 17 -6.70 16.88 26.72
N TYR A 18 -6.31 15.69 27.18
CA TYR A 18 -5.37 15.52 28.29
C TYR A 18 -4.02 16.17 28.00
N VAL A 19 -3.45 15.88 26.83
CA VAL A 19 -2.16 16.44 26.39
C VAL A 19 -2.24 17.97 26.22
N LEU A 20 -3.38 18.52 25.80
CA LEU A 20 -3.51 19.97 25.56
C LEU A 20 -3.75 20.78 26.84
N TYR A 21 -4.54 20.28 27.78
CA TYR A 21 -5.09 21.10 28.88
C TYR A 21 -4.87 20.54 30.29
N PHE A 22 -4.57 19.25 30.44
CA PHE A 22 -4.74 18.55 31.72
C PHE A 22 -3.58 17.60 32.08
N ILE A 23 -2.36 17.85 31.58
CA ILE A 23 -1.18 16.98 31.81
C ILE A 23 -0.92 16.71 33.31
N GLU A 24 -1.30 17.63 34.19
CA GLU A 24 -1.09 17.49 35.65
C GLU A 24 -2.33 16.95 36.41
N GLU A 25 -3.49 16.85 35.75
CA GLU A 25 -4.75 16.49 36.39
C GLU A 25 -4.96 14.97 36.50
N LYS A 26 -4.80 14.46 37.72
CA LYS A 26 -4.90 13.02 38.05
C LYS A 26 -6.26 12.41 37.75
N THR A 27 -7.33 13.20 37.81
CA THR A 27 -8.70 12.71 37.57
C THR A 27 -8.89 12.32 36.10
N VAL A 28 -8.45 13.17 35.17
CA VAL A 28 -8.54 12.92 33.73
C VAL A 28 -7.64 11.74 33.34
N LEU A 29 -6.43 11.68 33.93
CA LEU A 29 -5.53 10.55 33.75
C LEU A 29 -6.15 9.22 34.20
N SER A 30 -6.83 9.19 35.36
CA SER A 30 -7.49 7.98 35.86
C SER A 30 -8.61 7.52 34.94
N ILE A 31 -9.37 8.45 34.35
CA ILE A 31 -10.40 8.14 33.34
C ILE A 31 -9.77 7.57 32.08
N LEU A 32 -8.70 8.20 31.57
CA LEU A 32 -7.95 7.73 30.40
C LEU A 32 -7.42 6.31 30.61
N PHE A 33 -6.82 6.06 31.78
CA PHE A 33 -6.31 4.75 32.15
C PHE A 33 -7.42 3.70 32.26
N ALA A 34 -8.57 4.04 32.84
CA ALA A 34 -9.72 3.13 32.92
C ALA A 34 -10.24 2.71 31.54
N ILE A 35 -10.33 3.65 30.59
CA ILE A 35 -10.70 3.36 29.20
C ILE A 35 -9.63 2.49 28.52
N SER A 36 -8.36 2.82 28.73
CA SER A 36 -7.22 2.03 28.23
C SER A 36 -7.29 0.58 28.71
N MET A 37 -7.55 0.36 30.00
CA MET A 37 -7.74 -0.97 30.58
C MET A 37 -8.93 -1.71 29.98
N LEU A 38 -10.05 -1.03 29.75
CA LEU A 38 -11.22 -1.64 29.12
C LEU A 38 -10.92 -2.10 27.69
N LEU A 39 -10.15 -1.32 26.92
CA LEU A 39 -9.65 -1.73 25.61
C LEU A 39 -8.70 -2.94 25.72
N SER A 40 -7.81 -2.96 26.71
CA SER A 40 -6.87 -4.07 26.91
C SER A 40 -7.56 -5.38 27.32
N VAL A 41 -8.72 -5.33 27.98
CA VAL A 41 -9.53 -6.54 28.26
C VAL A 41 -10.04 -7.18 26.97
N TYR A 42 -10.43 -6.36 25.98
CA TYR A 42 -10.83 -6.87 24.67
C TYR A 42 -9.66 -7.58 23.97
N GLU A 43 -8.48 -6.97 23.99
CA GLU A 43 -7.27 -7.55 23.40
C GLU A 43 -6.83 -8.84 24.13
N ALA A 44 -6.93 -8.88 25.47
CA ALA A 44 -6.64 -10.08 26.24
C ALA A 44 -7.62 -11.22 25.92
N TYR A 45 -8.90 -10.90 25.69
CA TYR A 45 -9.88 -11.88 25.25
C TYR A 45 -9.58 -12.39 23.82
N GLN A 46 -9.16 -11.50 22.92
CA GLN A 46 -8.73 -11.88 21.56
C GLN A 46 -7.52 -12.83 21.58
N LEU A 47 -6.51 -12.49 22.39
CA LEU A 47 -5.31 -13.31 22.58
C LEU A 47 -5.67 -14.72 23.10
N TRP A 48 -6.60 -14.80 24.06
CA TRP A 48 -7.06 -16.08 24.60
C TRP A 48 -7.86 -16.91 23.58
N ALA A 49 -8.74 -16.27 22.81
CA ALA A 49 -9.60 -16.94 21.85
C ALA A 49 -8.85 -17.48 20.62
N SER A 50 -7.81 -16.76 20.15
CA SER A 50 -7.05 -17.14 18.94
C SER A 50 -5.58 -16.69 18.99
N PRO A 51 -4.72 -17.37 19.78
CA PRO A 51 -3.33 -16.95 19.98
C PRO A 51 -2.48 -17.01 18.70
N MET A 52 -2.72 -18.02 17.83
CA MET A 52 -1.95 -18.18 16.59
C MET A 52 -2.29 -17.11 15.54
N SER A 53 -3.56 -16.71 15.46
CA SER A 53 -3.97 -15.61 14.60
C SER A 53 -3.47 -14.28 15.16
N TYR A 54 -3.51 -14.14 16.49
CA TYR A 54 -3.04 -12.94 17.18
C TYR A 54 -1.57 -12.64 16.90
N ALA A 55 -0.71 -13.67 16.94
CA ALA A 55 0.74 -13.52 16.73
C ALA A 55 1.15 -13.12 15.30
N LYS A 56 0.27 -13.28 14.31
CA LYS A 56 0.54 -12.93 12.91
C LYS A 56 0.18 -11.49 12.55
N ASP A 57 -0.70 -10.86 13.33
CA ASP A 57 -1.16 -9.51 13.06
C ASP A 57 -0.24 -8.48 13.72
N LEU A 58 0.36 -7.61 12.89
CA LEU A 58 1.22 -6.52 13.32
C LEU A 58 0.51 -5.56 14.29
N TRP A 59 -0.79 -5.35 14.09
CA TRP A 59 -1.51 -4.35 14.87
C TRP A 59 -1.69 -4.76 16.34
N ASN A 60 -1.71 -6.05 16.62
CA ASN A 60 -1.81 -6.58 17.99
C ASN A 60 -0.55 -6.32 18.82
N TYR A 61 0.62 -6.31 18.18
CA TYR A 61 1.87 -5.90 18.83
C TYR A 61 1.82 -4.42 19.20
N ILE A 62 1.22 -3.58 18.35
CA ILE A 62 1.02 -2.15 18.62
C ILE A 62 0.07 -1.93 19.81
N ASP A 63 -1.03 -2.68 19.94
CA ASP A 63 -1.91 -2.58 21.12
C ASP A 63 -1.24 -3.05 22.41
N THR A 64 -0.42 -4.08 22.31
CA THR A 64 0.33 -4.60 23.45
C THR A 64 1.32 -3.54 23.93
N ALA A 65 2.06 -2.92 23.02
CA ALA A 65 2.97 -1.81 23.32
C ALA A 65 2.21 -0.60 23.91
N ARG A 66 1.07 -0.21 23.32
CA ARG A 66 0.21 0.87 23.84
C ARG A 66 -0.23 0.60 25.28
N THR A 67 -0.71 -0.61 25.53
CA THR A 67 -1.20 -1.03 26.85
C THR A 67 -0.08 -0.97 27.88
N LEU A 68 1.10 -1.49 27.53
CA LEU A 68 2.28 -1.44 28.40
C LEU A 68 2.68 0.01 28.71
N SER A 69 2.75 0.88 27.70
CA SER A 69 3.08 2.30 27.88
C SER A 69 2.05 3.03 28.74
N SER A 70 0.76 2.73 28.58
CA SER A 70 -0.32 3.29 29.40
C SER A 70 -0.19 2.89 30.87
N ILE A 71 0.14 1.63 31.16
CA ILE A 71 0.40 1.13 32.52
C ILE A 71 1.63 1.79 33.13
N LEU A 72 2.74 1.87 32.38
CA LEU A 72 3.97 2.50 32.85
C LEU A 72 3.77 3.98 33.15
N TYR A 73 3.11 4.71 32.26
CA TYR A 73 2.80 6.13 32.43
C TYR A 73 1.96 6.37 33.69
N PHE A 74 0.89 5.59 33.86
CA PHE A 74 0.03 5.69 35.05
C PHE A 74 0.81 5.39 36.34
N ALA A 75 1.62 4.32 36.36
CA ALA A 75 2.40 3.93 37.54
C ALA A 75 3.42 4.98 37.96
N ILE A 76 4.12 5.60 37.01
CA ILE A 76 5.11 6.65 37.28
C ILE A 76 4.41 7.94 37.72
N SER A 77 3.29 8.29 37.10
CA SER A 77 2.53 9.50 37.45
C SER A 77 1.95 9.49 38.88
N LEU A 78 1.88 8.33 39.53
CA LEU A 78 1.55 8.23 40.96
C LEU A 78 2.66 8.77 41.87
N ASN A 79 3.93 8.76 41.40
CA ASN A 79 5.11 9.20 42.14
C ASN A 79 5.60 10.57 41.62
N PRO A 80 5.50 11.65 42.40
CA PRO A 80 5.80 13.00 41.90
C PRO A 80 7.28 13.33 41.64
N GLN A 81 8.23 12.41 41.85
CA GLN A 81 9.67 12.72 41.78
C GLN A 81 10.28 12.59 40.38
N ASP A 82 9.67 11.88 39.42
CA ASP A 82 10.30 11.49 38.15
C ASP A 82 9.67 12.14 36.91
N TRP A 83 9.65 13.48 36.85
CA TRP A 83 8.93 14.22 35.80
C TRP A 83 9.49 14.08 34.37
N GLU A 84 10.80 13.94 34.19
CA GLU A 84 11.41 13.82 32.85
C GLU A 84 11.08 12.49 32.18
N ILE A 85 11.25 11.38 32.89
CA ILE A 85 10.90 10.02 32.42
C ILE A 85 9.40 9.93 32.09
N ASN A 86 8.57 10.67 32.83
CA ASN A 86 7.13 10.73 32.62
C ASN A 86 6.77 11.31 31.24
N HIS A 87 7.50 12.31 30.76
CA HIS A 87 7.19 12.96 29.47
C HIS A 87 7.53 12.07 28.26
N ASP A 88 8.68 11.40 28.27
CA ASP A 88 9.10 10.53 27.16
C ASP A 88 8.13 9.37 26.94
N ILE A 89 7.64 8.76 28.04
CA ILE A 89 6.66 7.69 27.98
C ILE A 89 5.32 8.21 27.46
N LEU A 90 4.91 9.42 27.84
CA LEU A 90 3.69 10.05 27.29
C LEU A 90 3.81 10.26 25.79
N VAL A 91 4.93 10.79 25.31
CA VAL A 91 5.18 11.00 23.87
C VAL A 91 5.08 9.67 23.12
N PHE A 92 5.73 8.63 23.64
CA PHE A 92 5.67 7.29 23.05
C PHE A 92 4.25 6.72 23.05
N LEU A 93 3.49 6.87 24.15
CA LEU A 93 2.09 6.46 24.25
C LEU A 93 1.21 7.18 23.21
N VAL A 94 1.42 8.49 23.01
CA VAL A 94 0.70 9.29 22.03
C VAL A 94 1.00 8.82 20.62
N ILE A 95 2.28 8.64 20.26
CA ILE A 95 2.70 8.18 18.92
C ILE A 95 2.08 6.82 18.61
N ILE A 96 2.21 5.85 19.52
CA ILE A 96 1.65 4.51 19.33
C ILE A 96 0.12 4.53 19.24
N SER A 97 -0.55 5.36 20.05
CA SER A 97 -2.01 5.50 20.00
C SER A 97 -2.48 6.07 18.66
N TRP A 98 -1.78 7.07 18.11
CA TRP A 98 -2.09 7.59 16.78
C TRP A 98 -1.81 6.57 15.68
N LEU A 99 -0.70 5.82 15.76
CA LEU A 99 -0.37 4.77 14.80
C LEU A 99 -1.46 3.69 14.75
N ARG A 100 -1.93 3.20 15.91
CA ARG A 100 -3.04 2.23 15.99
C ARG A 100 -4.35 2.79 15.44
N GLY A 101 -4.56 4.11 15.51
CA GLY A 101 -5.74 4.76 14.93
C GLY A 101 -5.94 4.46 13.44
N ILE A 102 -4.85 4.25 12.69
CA ILE A 102 -4.89 3.93 11.25
C ILE A 102 -5.68 2.64 10.99
N SER A 103 -5.58 1.64 11.87
CA SER A 103 -6.21 0.33 11.67
C SER A 103 -7.74 0.38 11.74
N TYR A 104 -8.32 1.39 12.41
CA TYR A 104 -9.77 1.55 12.51
C TYR A 104 -10.41 2.11 11.23
N PHE A 105 -9.63 2.70 10.33
CA PHE A 105 -10.12 3.08 9.00
C PHE A 105 -10.51 1.87 8.13
N ARG A 106 -10.12 0.65 8.51
CA ARG A 106 -10.58 -0.58 7.84
C ARG A 106 -12.08 -0.81 7.91
N ILE A 107 -12.75 -0.16 8.87
CA ILE A 107 -14.20 -0.28 9.06
C ILE A 107 -14.97 0.34 7.89
N PHE A 108 -14.49 1.44 7.32
CA PHE A 108 -15.17 2.09 6.20
C PHE A 108 -14.71 1.50 4.87
N GLN A 109 -15.65 1.14 4.00
CA GLN A 109 -15.38 0.49 2.72
C GLN A 109 -14.41 1.30 1.84
N ASN A 110 -14.61 2.62 1.74
CA ASN A 110 -13.77 3.48 0.90
C ASN A 110 -12.32 3.57 1.38
N THR A 111 -12.07 3.51 2.69
CA THR A 111 -10.73 3.65 3.27
C THR A 111 -10.05 2.31 3.55
N ARG A 112 -10.79 1.21 3.62
CA ARG A 112 -10.22 -0.14 3.83
C ARG A 112 -9.17 -0.48 2.80
N TYR A 113 -9.48 -0.24 1.53
CA TYR A 113 -8.53 -0.42 0.44
C TYR A 113 -7.22 0.36 0.65
N MET A 114 -7.29 1.60 1.13
CA MET A 114 -6.10 2.42 1.36
C MET A 114 -5.23 1.85 2.48
N VAL A 115 -5.83 1.31 3.54
CA VAL A 115 -5.08 0.67 4.63
C VAL A 115 -4.34 -0.58 4.12
N ASN A 116 -4.99 -1.39 3.27
CA ASN A 116 -4.36 -2.55 2.65
C ASN A 116 -3.21 -2.15 1.74
N LEU A 117 -3.41 -1.12 0.91
CA LEU A 117 -2.38 -0.57 0.04
C LEU A 117 -1.16 -0.12 0.84
N ILE A 118 -1.37 0.63 1.94
CA ILE A 118 -0.28 1.05 2.82
C ILE A 118 0.45 -0.16 3.39
N SER A 119 -0.27 -1.18 3.85
CA SER A 119 0.37 -2.38 4.41
C SER A 119 1.20 -3.15 3.39
N GLU A 120 0.73 -3.29 2.15
CA GLU A 120 1.49 -3.96 1.08
C GLU A 120 2.71 -3.13 0.66
N VAL A 121 2.55 -1.81 0.54
CA VAL A 121 3.65 -0.89 0.23
C VAL A 121 4.75 -0.93 1.29
N ILE A 122 4.39 -1.01 2.59
CA ILE A 122 5.36 -1.15 3.69
C ILE A 122 6.15 -2.47 3.58
N LYS A 123 5.47 -3.58 3.22
CA LYS A 123 6.15 -4.87 3.02
C LYS A 123 7.12 -4.80 1.85
N ASP A 124 6.68 -4.28 0.72
CA ASP A 124 7.49 -4.22 -0.51
C ASP A 124 8.69 -3.24 -0.37
N MET A 125 8.55 -2.14 0.38
CA MET A 125 9.66 -1.22 0.63
C MET A 125 10.69 -1.74 1.64
N THR A 126 10.45 -2.86 2.33
CA THR A 126 11.37 -3.33 3.39
C THR A 126 12.77 -3.60 2.83
N SER A 127 12.87 -4.23 1.65
CA SER A 127 14.15 -4.47 0.97
C SER A 127 14.86 -3.16 0.62
N PHE A 128 14.09 -2.15 0.19
CA PHE A 128 14.61 -0.81 -0.08
C PHE A 128 15.13 -0.13 1.19
N LEU A 129 14.38 -0.18 2.30
CA LEU A 129 14.76 0.42 3.57
C LEU A 129 16.04 -0.21 4.14
N ILE A 130 16.26 -1.51 3.95
CA ILE A 130 17.50 -2.18 4.36
C ILE A 130 18.71 -1.61 3.59
N LEU A 131 18.58 -1.43 2.27
CA LEU A 131 19.63 -0.83 1.45
C LEU A 131 19.89 0.64 1.81
N LEU A 132 18.82 1.40 2.05
CA LEU A 132 18.92 2.80 2.47
C LEU A 132 19.66 2.87 3.81
N PHE A 133 19.21 2.11 4.82
CA PHE A 133 19.84 2.08 6.14
C PHE A 133 21.32 1.69 6.09
N TYR A 134 21.68 0.68 5.29
CA TYR A 134 23.07 0.30 5.07
C TYR A 134 23.89 1.45 4.49
N SER A 135 23.37 2.15 3.49
CA SER A 135 24.02 3.30 2.88
C SER A 135 24.16 4.46 3.85
N THR A 136 23.10 4.84 4.56
CA THR A 136 23.09 5.89 5.59
C THR A 136 24.15 5.61 6.67
N LEU A 137 24.21 4.35 7.14
CA LEU A 137 25.20 3.94 8.14
C LEU A 137 26.63 4.01 7.58
N SER A 138 26.83 3.60 6.33
CA SER A 138 28.13 3.65 5.66
C SER A 138 28.64 5.09 5.55
N PHE A 139 27.78 6.02 5.14
CA PHE A 139 28.14 7.44 5.05
C PHE A 139 28.33 8.09 6.41
N ALA A 140 27.56 7.69 7.43
CA ALA A 140 27.79 8.14 8.80
C ALA A 140 29.20 7.79 9.28
N PHE A 141 29.68 6.58 8.99
CA PHE A 141 31.06 6.19 9.30
C PHE A 141 32.11 6.94 8.47
N ILE A 142 31.84 7.20 7.18
CA ILE A 142 32.76 7.99 6.35
C ILE A 142 32.93 9.40 6.93
N PHE A 143 31.84 10.09 7.26
CA PHE A 143 31.91 11.43 7.85
C PHE A 143 32.51 11.42 9.25
N LEU A 144 32.27 10.37 10.05
CA LEU A 144 32.92 10.18 11.35
C LEU A 144 34.45 10.10 11.23
N VAL A 145 34.96 9.42 10.21
CA VAL A 145 36.41 9.26 9.98
C VAL A 145 37.05 10.53 9.43
N LEU A 146 36.28 11.35 8.71
CA LEU A 146 36.75 12.62 8.15
C LEU A 146 36.87 13.73 9.20
N ASP A 147 36.13 13.64 10.32
CA ASP A 147 36.21 14.62 11.40
C ASP A 147 37.24 14.23 12.48
N GLU A 148 38.19 15.13 12.72
CA GLU A 148 39.25 14.96 13.71
C GLU A 148 38.84 15.45 15.11
N ASN A 149 37.67 16.08 15.28
CA ASN A 149 37.26 16.78 16.50
C ASN A 149 36.19 16.00 17.31
N ASP A 150 36.61 15.10 18.19
CA ASP A 150 35.76 14.32 19.11
C ASP A 150 34.39 13.89 18.52
N PRO A 151 34.41 13.04 17.49
CA PRO A 151 33.25 12.82 16.65
C PRO A 151 32.19 11.97 17.37
N LYS A 152 31.02 12.56 17.64
CA LYS A 152 29.86 11.84 18.16
C LYS A 152 29.13 11.11 17.02
N PHE A 153 29.20 9.79 17.02
CA PHE A 153 28.53 8.94 16.01
C PHE A 153 27.06 9.31 15.75
N LEU A 154 26.29 9.61 16.81
CA LEU A 154 24.88 9.93 16.68
C LEU A 154 24.64 11.20 15.83
N ASP A 155 25.56 12.16 15.85
CA ASP A 155 25.40 13.41 15.12
C ASP A 155 25.68 13.22 13.62
N TYR A 156 26.67 12.41 13.23
CA TYR A 156 26.87 12.04 11.81
C TYR A 156 25.81 11.07 11.28
N LEU A 157 25.22 10.23 12.14
CA LEU A 157 24.08 9.42 11.75
C LEU A 157 22.87 10.30 11.43
N LYS A 158 22.59 11.32 12.26
CA LYS A 158 21.55 12.34 11.97
C LYS A 158 21.89 13.10 10.69
N MET A 159 23.14 13.51 10.50
CA MET A 159 23.58 14.22 9.31
C MET A 159 23.39 13.39 8.04
N SER A 160 23.76 12.10 8.07
CA SER A 160 23.60 11.18 6.94
C SER A 160 22.12 10.97 6.60
N TYR A 161 21.26 10.88 7.62
CA TYR A 161 19.81 10.83 7.42
C TYR A 161 19.26 12.13 6.80
N ARG A 162 19.76 13.31 7.22
CA ARG A 162 19.36 14.60 6.60
C ARG A 162 19.70 14.63 5.11
N PHE A 163 20.86 14.08 4.73
CA PHE A 163 21.22 13.94 3.33
C PHE A 163 20.26 13.04 2.54
N ASP A 164 19.75 11.96 3.13
CA ASP A 164 18.77 11.08 2.47
C ASP A 164 17.44 11.80 2.19
N VAL A 165 17.05 12.75 3.05
CA VAL A 165 15.83 13.56 2.92
C VAL A 165 16.04 14.78 2.01
N GLY A 166 17.30 15.11 1.67
CA GLY A 166 17.65 16.25 0.83
C GLY A 166 17.87 17.55 1.60
N ASP A 167 18.05 17.49 2.92
CA ASP A 167 18.43 18.62 3.76
C ASP A 167 19.96 18.69 3.86
N PHE A 168 20.54 19.67 3.17
CA PHE A 168 21.98 19.79 2.99
C PHE A 168 22.52 21.03 3.70
N ASP A 169 23.47 20.83 4.61
CA ASP A 169 24.34 21.91 5.10
C ASP A 169 25.73 21.72 4.47
N THR A 170 26.10 22.63 3.57
CA THR A 170 27.39 22.60 2.85
C THR A 170 28.40 23.60 3.43
N SER A 171 28.06 24.26 4.54
CA SER A 171 28.95 25.23 5.17
C SER A 171 30.19 24.53 5.75
N GLY A 172 31.38 24.96 5.34
CA GLY A 172 32.65 24.45 5.88
C GLY A 172 33.15 23.12 5.33
N MET A 173 32.53 22.57 4.29
CA MET A 173 32.90 21.27 3.73
C MET A 173 34.24 21.28 2.96
N SER A 174 35.14 20.36 3.30
CA SER A 174 36.44 20.12 2.65
C SER A 174 36.30 19.45 1.27
N SER A 175 37.38 19.45 0.49
CA SER A 175 37.38 18.88 -0.88
C SER A 175 37.01 17.39 -0.92
N ILE A 176 37.39 16.60 0.08
CA ILE A 176 37.08 15.17 0.13
C ILE A 176 35.61 14.93 0.53
N GLU A 177 35.10 15.73 1.47
CA GLU A 177 33.68 15.67 1.88
C GLU A 177 32.76 16.07 0.72
N TRP A 178 33.17 17.01 -0.13
CA TRP A 178 32.44 17.35 -1.36
C TRP A 178 32.31 16.16 -2.32
N VAL A 179 33.33 15.30 -2.43
CA VAL A 179 33.27 14.09 -3.25
C VAL A 179 32.29 13.09 -2.62
N CYS A 180 32.35 12.89 -1.30
CA CYS A 180 31.41 12.03 -0.58
C CYS A 180 29.97 12.54 -0.72
N PHE A 181 29.74 13.85 -0.63
CA PHE A 181 28.45 14.49 -0.82
C PHE A 181 27.84 14.21 -2.20
N ILE A 182 28.64 14.31 -3.27
CA ILE A 182 28.19 13.96 -4.63
C ILE A 182 27.80 12.47 -4.71
N LEU A 183 28.53 11.58 -4.05
CA LEU A 183 28.19 10.16 -4.02
C LEU A 183 26.90 9.87 -3.24
N VAL A 184 26.73 10.50 -2.06
CA VAL A 184 25.51 10.36 -1.24
C VAL A 184 24.29 10.81 -2.03
N THR A 185 24.37 11.99 -2.63
CA THR A 185 23.25 12.56 -3.40
C THR A 185 22.93 11.70 -4.64
N LEU A 186 23.94 11.20 -5.35
CA LEU A 186 23.72 10.32 -6.50
C LEU A 186 23.09 8.98 -6.09
N ILE A 187 23.62 8.33 -5.06
CA ILE A 187 23.16 6.99 -4.66
C ILE A 187 21.84 7.09 -3.88
N ASN A 188 21.80 7.85 -2.78
CA ASN A 188 20.65 7.85 -1.87
C ASN A 188 19.50 8.75 -2.34
N MET A 189 19.80 9.92 -2.89
CA MET A 189 18.73 10.82 -3.34
C MET A 189 18.27 10.49 -4.77
N ILE A 190 19.19 10.25 -5.72
CA ILE A 190 18.78 10.03 -7.12
C ILE A 190 18.40 8.58 -7.36
N VAL A 191 19.31 7.62 -7.11
CA VAL A 191 19.06 6.21 -7.46
C VAL A 191 18.00 5.61 -6.55
N MET A 192 18.18 5.75 -5.23
CA MET A 192 17.32 5.11 -4.24
C MET A 192 15.91 5.72 -4.23
N LEU A 193 15.73 7.05 -4.29
CA LEU A 193 14.38 7.63 -4.35
C LEU A 193 13.62 7.23 -5.62
N ASN A 194 14.29 7.19 -6.77
CA ASN A 194 13.67 6.74 -8.02
C ASN A 194 13.30 5.25 -7.97
N LEU A 195 14.12 4.42 -7.33
CA LEU A 195 13.81 3.01 -7.09
C LEU A 195 12.59 2.87 -6.17
N LEU A 196 12.49 3.65 -5.10
CA LEU A 196 11.35 3.62 -4.19
C LEU A 196 10.05 3.97 -4.92
N ILE A 197 10.05 5.02 -5.75
CA ILE A 197 8.88 5.42 -6.55
C ILE A 197 8.48 4.28 -7.51
N ALA A 198 9.44 3.62 -8.14
CA ALA A 198 9.18 2.49 -9.03
C ALA A 198 8.56 1.29 -8.29
N ILE A 199 9.07 0.95 -7.11
CA ILE A 199 8.54 -0.13 -6.26
C ILE A 199 7.10 0.19 -5.84
N ILE A 200 6.86 1.39 -5.30
CA ILE A 200 5.52 1.83 -4.88
C ILE A 200 4.54 1.83 -6.07
N GLY A 201 4.98 2.30 -7.25
CA GLY A 201 4.16 2.30 -8.45
C GLY A 201 3.74 0.90 -8.90
N ASN A 202 4.64 -0.07 -8.82
CA ASN A 202 4.34 -1.47 -9.13
C ASN A 202 3.37 -2.09 -8.11
N THR A 203 3.61 -1.89 -6.82
CA THR A 203 2.72 -2.38 -5.75
C THR A 203 1.33 -1.75 -5.87
N PHE A 204 1.27 -0.44 -6.13
CA PHE A 204 0.02 0.27 -6.34
C PHE A 204 -0.76 -0.31 -7.53
N GLY A 205 -0.10 -0.53 -8.68
CA GLY A 205 -0.73 -1.15 -9.84
C GLY A 205 -1.27 -2.56 -9.57
N LYS A 206 -0.48 -3.38 -8.86
CA LYS A 206 -0.86 -4.76 -8.47
C LYS A 206 -2.06 -4.79 -7.50
N VAL A 207 -2.06 -3.91 -6.51
CA VAL A 207 -3.13 -3.81 -5.51
C VAL A 207 -4.40 -3.22 -6.13
N GLN A 208 -4.26 -2.27 -7.05
CA GLN A 208 -5.39 -1.68 -7.76
C GLN A 208 -6.05 -2.66 -8.74
N GLU A 209 -5.26 -3.50 -9.43
CA GLU A 209 -5.78 -4.59 -10.27
C GLU A 209 -6.61 -5.58 -9.45
N ASN A 210 -6.15 -5.92 -8.25
CA ASN A 210 -6.79 -6.88 -7.36
C ASN A 210 -7.68 -6.21 -6.30
N TYR A 211 -8.19 -5.00 -6.57
CA TYR A 211 -8.94 -4.19 -5.60
C TYR A 211 -10.06 -4.99 -4.91
N GLN A 212 -10.91 -5.66 -5.69
CA GLN A 212 -12.05 -6.40 -5.17
C GLN A 212 -11.62 -7.58 -4.29
N ILE A 213 -10.55 -8.27 -4.69
CA ILE A 213 -10.00 -9.41 -3.96
C ILE A 213 -9.40 -8.93 -2.64
N ALA A 214 -8.63 -7.85 -2.67
CA ALA A 214 -7.99 -7.27 -1.48
C ALA A 214 -9.02 -6.72 -0.47
N ASP A 215 -10.06 -6.03 -0.93
CA ASP A 215 -11.14 -5.54 -0.06
C ASP A 215 -11.93 -6.70 0.56
N THR A 216 -12.27 -7.72 -0.25
CA THR A 216 -12.99 -8.89 0.23
C THR A 216 -12.16 -9.69 1.23
N HIS A 217 -10.86 -9.85 0.98
CA HIS A 217 -9.94 -10.54 1.90
C HIS A 217 -9.91 -9.85 3.27
N GLU A 218 -9.84 -8.52 3.30
CA GLU A 218 -9.84 -7.77 4.56
C GLU A 218 -11.20 -7.83 5.26
N LEU A 219 -12.30 -7.76 4.50
CA LEU A 219 -13.65 -7.93 5.05
C LEU A 219 -13.81 -9.31 5.72
N VAL A 220 -13.39 -10.37 5.04
CA VAL A 220 -13.43 -11.74 5.56
C VAL A 220 -12.54 -11.88 6.79
N GLY A 221 -11.35 -11.28 6.79
CA GLY A 221 -10.47 -11.23 7.96
C GLY A 221 -11.18 -10.63 9.18
N MET A 222 -11.79 -9.46 9.04
CA MET A 222 -12.55 -8.81 10.12
C MET A 222 -13.77 -9.64 10.58
N ILE A 223 -14.45 -10.35 9.67
CA ILE A 223 -15.57 -11.22 10.04
C ILE A 223 -15.07 -12.41 10.87
N ILE A 224 -13.99 -13.05 10.44
CA ILE A 224 -13.37 -14.18 11.16
C ILE A 224 -12.90 -13.73 12.56
N GLU A 225 -12.29 -12.55 12.68
CA GLU A 225 -11.92 -11.97 13.98
C GLU A 225 -13.13 -11.88 14.92
N ILE A 226 -14.24 -11.33 14.44
CA ILE A 226 -15.48 -11.23 15.23
C ILE A 226 -16.02 -12.63 15.58
N GLU A 227 -16.03 -13.54 14.63
CA GLU A 227 -16.55 -14.90 14.83
C GLU A 227 -15.74 -15.66 15.88
N THR A 228 -14.41 -15.54 15.89
CA THR A 228 -13.56 -16.18 16.90
C THR A 228 -13.86 -15.70 18.31
N MET A 229 -14.36 -14.47 18.47
CA MET A 229 -14.77 -13.89 19.75
C MET A 229 -16.17 -14.33 20.22
N LEU A 230 -17.02 -14.83 19.32
CA LEU A 230 -18.37 -15.31 19.64
C LEU A 230 -18.33 -16.76 20.18
N VAL A 231 -17.71 -16.96 21.34
CA VAL A 231 -17.53 -18.28 21.99
C VAL A 231 -18.86 -18.99 22.29
N LYS A 232 -19.97 -18.25 22.45
CA LYS A 232 -21.23 -18.79 22.95
C LYS A 232 -22.09 -19.55 21.92
N ASN A 233 -21.80 -19.45 20.61
CA ASN A 233 -22.64 -20.04 19.55
C ASN A 233 -22.04 -21.26 18.82
N ARG A 234 -20.88 -21.78 19.26
CA ARG A 234 -20.21 -22.93 18.60
C ARG A 234 -20.97 -24.26 18.63
N LYS A 235 -22.08 -24.35 19.38
CA LYS A 235 -22.89 -25.58 19.49
C LYS A 235 -24.04 -25.70 18.48
N ILE A 236 -24.29 -24.68 17.67
CA ILE A 236 -25.25 -24.80 16.56
C ILE A 236 -24.46 -25.25 15.34
N SER A 237 -24.17 -26.54 15.30
CA SER A 237 -23.58 -27.22 14.14
C SER A 237 -24.69 -27.97 13.43
N ASP A 238 -25.64 -27.23 12.86
CA ASP A 238 -26.42 -27.78 11.77
C ASP A 238 -25.56 -27.63 10.51
N PRO A 239 -25.24 -28.70 9.78
CA PRO A 239 -24.47 -28.60 8.55
C PRO A 239 -25.27 -27.79 7.53
N CYS A 240 -24.93 -26.51 7.38
CA CYS A 240 -25.44 -25.66 6.31
C CYS A 240 -24.59 -25.87 5.06
N TYR A 241 -25.25 -26.19 3.96
CA TYR A 241 -24.60 -26.27 2.66
C TYR A 241 -24.28 -24.86 2.16
N PHE A 242 -23.00 -24.56 1.99
CA PHE A 242 -22.56 -23.35 1.28
C PHE A 242 -22.64 -23.63 -0.22
N GLN A 243 -23.69 -23.12 -0.87
CA GLN A 243 -23.85 -23.28 -2.30
C GLN A 243 -22.98 -22.26 -3.04
N MET A 244 -21.77 -22.70 -3.39
CA MET A 244 -20.88 -21.93 -4.25
C MET A 244 -21.36 -22.08 -5.70
N CYS A 245 -21.91 -21.00 -6.26
CA CYS A 245 -22.16 -20.91 -7.69
C CYS A 245 -20.82 -20.78 -8.42
N ILE A 246 -20.25 -21.91 -8.83
CA ILE A 246 -19.11 -21.94 -9.73
C ILE A 246 -19.68 -21.76 -11.14
N ASP A 247 -19.24 -20.71 -11.84
CA ASP A 247 -19.57 -20.55 -13.25
C ASP A 247 -19.01 -21.74 -14.03
N SER A 248 -19.87 -22.51 -14.70
CA SER A 248 -19.50 -23.76 -15.39
C SER A 248 -18.50 -23.53 -16.54
N ASN A 249 -18.19 -22.28 -16.88
CA ASN A 249 -17.17 -21.92 -17.86
C ASN A 249 -15.74 -21.78 -17.30
N SER A 250 -15.51 -21.94 -15.99
CA SER A 250 -14.16 -21.79 -15.41
C SER A 250 -13.31 -23.07 -15.43
N ASN A 251 -13.68 -24.06 -16.25
CA ASN A 251 -12.92 -25.32 -16.39
C ASN A 251 -11.96 -25.36 -17.58
N ASP A 252 -11.71 -24.23 -18.24
CA ASP A 252 -10.62 -24.13 -19.22
C ASP A 252 -9.44 -23.32 -18.67
N ASN A 253 -8.41 -24.06 -18.27
CA ASN A 253 -7.02 -23.62 -18.04
C ASN A 253 -6.78 -22.63 -16.90
N LYS A 254 -6.30 -23.20 -15.78
CA LYS A 254 -5.39 -22.48 -14.88
C LYS A 254 -4.16 -22.02 -15.69
N ASP A 255 -3.71 -20.80 -15.39
CA ASP A 255 -2.52 -20.10 -15.91
C ASP A 255 -2.64 -19.27 -17.19
N GLU A 256 -3.69 -18.44 -17.31
CA GLU A 256 -3.57 -17.19 -18.07
C GLU A 256 -4.47 -16.12 -17.44
N THR A 257 -3.81 -15.13 -16.84
CA THR A 257 -4.33 -13.91 -16.20
C THR A 257 -5.70 -13.44 -16.69
N ASP A 258 -6.59 -13.13 -15.76
CA ASP A 258 -7.95 -12.58 -15.91
C ASP A 258 -8.04 -11.36 -16.88
N LYS A 259 -6.93 -10.65 -17.07
CA LYS A 259 -6.77 -9.59 -18.09
C LYS A 259 -6.71 -10.06 -19.54
N THR A 260 -6.33 -11.32 -19.80
CA THR A 260 -6.17 -11.86 -21.15
C THR A 260 -7.49 -12.32 -21.77
N ILE A 261 -8.50 -12.61 -20.96
CA ILE A 261 -9.84 -13.04 -21.41
C ILE A 261 -10.56 -11.91 -22.19
N PRO A 262 -10.69 -10.67 -21.67
CA PRO A 262 -11.30 -9.58 -22.42
C PRO A 262 -10.44 -9.18 -23.64
N LEU A 263 -9.12 -9.34 -23.55
CA LEU A 263 -8.19 -9.06 -24.64
C LEU A 263 -8.33 -10.08 -25.78
N LYS A 264 -8.40 -11.39 -25.47
CA LYS A 264 -8.67 -12.47 -26.43
C LYS A 264 -10.03 -12.28 -27.10
N LYS A 265 -11.05 -11.83 -26.36
CA LYS A 265 -12.37 -11.52 -26.92
C LYS A 265 -12.31 -10.33 -27.89
N HIS A 266 -11.62 -9.25 -27.53
CA HIS A 266 -11.37 -8.13 -28.44
C HIS A 266 -10.56 -8.56 -29.68
N ILE A 267 -9.51 -9.38 -29.51
CA ILE A 267 -8.72 -9.92 -30.63
C ILE A 267 -9.58 -10.76 -31.57
N LYS A 268 -10.45 -11.64 -31.04
CA LYS A 268 -11.38 -12.42 -31.89
C LYS A 268 -12.37 -11.53 -32.63
N THR A 269 -12.85 -10.47 -31.98
CA THR A 269 -13.80 -9.52 -32.59
C THR A 269 -13.11 -8.72 -33.71
N LEU A 270 -11.89 -8.23 -33.46
CA LEU A 270 -11.05 -7.56 -34.45
C LEU A 270 -10.67 -8.50 -35.61
N GLN A 271 -10.39 -9.77 -35.36
CA GLN A 271 -10.13 -10.75 -36.42
C GLN A 271 -11.36 -10.95 -37.32
N ALA A 272 -12.56 -11.00 -36.73
CA ALA A 272 -13.81 -11.10 -37.49
C ALA A 272 -14.08 -9.83 -38.32
N GLU A 273 -13.83 -8.64 -37.76
CA GLU A 273 -13.94 -7.37 -38.49
C GLU A 273 -12.92 -7.28 -39.64
N ILE A 274 -11.66 -7.66 -39.40
CA ILE A 274 -10.60 -7.70 -40.43
C ILE A 274 -10.97 -8.67 -41.55
N ALA A 275 -11.54 -9.85 -41.23
CA ALA A 275 -11.98 -10.81 -42.23
C ALA A 275 -13.09 -10.22 -43.12
N LYS A 276 -14.07 -9.54 -42.50
CA LYS A 276 -15.16 -8.87 -43.22
C LYS A 276 -14.66 -7.74 -44.12
N VAL A 277 -13.74 -6.91 -43.63
CA VAL A 277 -13.11 -5.85 -44.43
C VAL A 277 -12.31 -6.45 -45.59
N ASN A 278 -11.61 -7.57 -45.40
CA ASN A 278 -10.89 -8.23 -46.49
C ASN A 278 -11.83 -8.78 -47.57
N GLU A 279 -13.00 -9.31 -47.20
CA GLU A 279 -14.03 -9.71 -48.17
C GLU A 279 -14.55 -8.51 -48.98
N GLU A 280 -14.85 -7.40 -48.30
CA GLU A 280 -15.29 -6.16 -48.96
C GLU A 280 -14.20 -5.59 -49.90
N VAL A 281 -12.93 -5.60 -49.48
CA VAL A 281 -11.79 -5.17 -50.30
C VAL A 281 -11.62 -6.06 -51.54
N ASN A 282 -11.79 -7.38 -51.40
CA ASN A 282 -11.71 -8.30 -52.54
C ASN A 282 -12.88 -8.10 -53.51
N ALA A 283 -14.08 -7.82 -53.02
CA ALA A 283 -15.23 -7.50 -53.86
C ALA A 283 -15.00 -6.19 -54.64
N VAL A 284 -14.43 -5.17 -54.01
CA VAL A 284 -14.06 -3.90 -54.68
C VAL A 284 -12.99 -4.13 -55.74
N LYS A 285 -11.93 -4.90 -55.44
CA LYS A 285 -10.88 -5.25 -56.43
C LYS A 285 -11.44 -5.99 -57.64
N ALA A 286 -12.41 -6.89 -57.44
CA ALA A 286 -13.08 -7.58 -58.54
C ALA A 286 -13.90 -6.61 -59.40
N SER A 287 -14.60 -5.65 -58.76
CA SER A 287 -15.33 -4.59 -59.47
C SER A 287 -14.40 -3.67 -60.26
N THR A 288 -13.26 -3.26 -59.70
CA THR A 288 -12.30 -2.39 -60.41
C THR A 288 -11.66 -3.10 -61.59
N ALA A 289 -11.30 -4.39 -61.47
CA ALA A 289 -10.78 -5.18 -62.58
C ALA A 289 -11.81 -5.35 -63.72
N ASN A 290 -13.10 -5.43 -63.38
CA ASN A 290 -14.16 -5.51 -64.39
C ASN A 290 -14.37 -4.17 -65.11
N ILE A 291 -14.25 -3.06 -64.38
CA ILE A 291 -14.27 -1.71 -64.96
C ILE A 291 -13.06 -1.47 -65.86
N GLU A 292 -11.86 -1.89 -65.45
CA GLU A 292 -10.65 -1.81 -66.30
C GLU A 292 -10.84 -2.57 -67.62
N LYS A 293 -11.37 -3.80 -67.58
CA LYS A 293 -11.69 -4.57 -68.79
C LYS A 293 -12.73 -3.87 -69.68
N GLN A 294 -13.76 -3.27 -69.09
CA GLN A 294 -14.75 -2.50 -69.85
C GLN A 294 -14.13 -1.26 -70.48
N LEU A 295 -13.19 -0.60 -69.80
CA LEU A 295 -12.47 0.56 -70.32
C LEU A 295 -11.56 0.18 -71.50
N GLU A 296 -10.83 -0.94 -71.39
CA GLU A 296 -10.01 -1.48 -72.49
C GLU A 296 -10.85 -1.82 -73.72
N MET A 297 -12.01 -2.46 -73.53
CA MET A 297 -12.95 -2.74 -74.62
C MET A 297 -13.47 -1.46 -75.28
N LEU A 298 -13.78 -0.42 -74.50
CA LEU A 298 -14.21 0.88 -75.04
C LEU A 298 -13.09 1.60 -75.80
N ILE A 299 -11.84 1.50 -75.33
CA ILE A 299 -10.66 2.05 -76.02
C ILE A 299 -10.42 1.31 -77.35
N GLU A 300 -10.51 -0.02 -77.38
CA GLU A 300 -10.42 -0.81 -78.62
C GLU A 300 -11.56 -0.48 -79.60
N MET A 301 -12.79 -0.29 -79.11
CA MET A 301 -13.91 0.12 -79.95
C MET A 301 -13.71 1.52 -80.54
N LYS A 302 -13.08 2.44 -79.79
CA LYS A 302 -12.76 3.79 -80.28
C LYS A 302 -11.62 3.75 -81.31
N GLY A 303 -10.59 2.93 -81.08
CA GLY A 303 -9.49 2.72 -82.04
C GLY A 303 -9.97 2.14 -83.39
N LYS A 304 -10.92 1.20 -83.37
CA LYS A 304 -11.55 0.67 -84.60
C LYS A 304 -12.48 1.67 -85.30
N SER A 305 -13.09 2.60 -84.55
CA SER A 305 -13.90 3.68 -85.12
C SER A 305 -13.07 4.75 -85.83
N ASP A 306 -11.80 4.94 -85.44
CA ASP A 306 -10.89 5.88 -86.10
C ASP A 306 -10.23 5.30 -87.36
N GLU A 307 -10.10 3.96 -87.49
CA GLU A 307 -9.68 3.28 -88.73
C GLU A 307 -10.80 3.16 -89.80
N GLN A 308 -12.07 3.35 -89.42
CA GLN A 308 -13.23 3.30 -90.32
C GLN A 308 -13.75 4.67 -90.77
N LYS A 309 -12.90 5.71 -90.77
CA LYS A 309 -13.14 6.92 -91.57
C LYS A 309 -12.54 6.76 -92.97
N PRO A 310 -13.33 6.41 -94.00
CA PRO A 310 -12.86 6.46 -95.37
C PRO A 310 -12.66 7.93 -95.81
N ASN A 311 -11.48 8.20 -96.36
CA ASN A 311 -11.38 9.09 -97.52
C ASN A 311 -11.65 8.26 -98.77
#